data_AF-A0A949GQG4-F1
#
_entry.id   AF-A0A949GQG4-F1
#
_cell.length_a   1.000
_cell.length_b   1.000
_cell.length_c   1.000
_cell.angle_alpha   90.00
_cell.angle_beta   90.00
_cell.angle_gamma   90.00
#
_symmetry.space_group_name_H-M   'P 1'
#
loop_
_entity.id
_entity.type
_entity.pdbx_description
1 polymer ?
#
loop_
_entity_poly.entity_id
_entity_poly.type
_entity_poly.pdbx_seq_one_letter_code
_entity_poly.pdbx_strand_id
1 'polypeptide(L)'
;KRPPTWLASLPLDVTFHWHNSLRLFPGDADAPPEPSPVMVSAGGLTLPVRYSSKERAVLELLDELPEHESFHQADALMEGMSDLSPRRLQTLLEACASVKVKRLFLYFADRHRHAWRSRLDVSRVDLGSGKRVLAKGGKLDPHYNITVPSDLGGP
;
A
#
# COMPACT_ATOMS: atom_id res chain seq x y z
N LYS A 1 16.58 -8.31 -6.78
CA LYS A 1 16.79 -8.87 -8.15
C LYS A 1 15.87 -10.09 -8.30
N ARG A 2 15.15 -10.24 -9.43
CA ARG A 2 14.30 -11.42 -9.68
C ARG A 2 15.15 -12.70 -9.66
N PRO A 3 14.58 -13.84 -9.22
CA PRO A 3 15.29 -15.11 -9.25
C PRO A 3 15.54 -15.50 -10.72
N PRO A 4 16.69 -16.13 -11.01
CA PRO A 4 16.95 -16.62 -12.35
C PRO A 4 15.95 -17.74 -12.71
N THR A 5 15.54 -17.80 -13.97
CA THR A 5 14.46 -18.69 -14.44
C THR A 5 14.77 -20.18 -14.26
N TRP A 6 16.04 -20.59 -14.23
CA TRP A 6 16.45 -21.97 -14.00
C TRP A 6 16.07 -22.49 -12.61
N LEU A 7 15.86 -21.61 -11.62
CA LEU A 7 15.49 -21.99 -10.26
C LEU A 7 14.14 -22.75 -10.23
N ALA A 8 13.22 -22.38 -11.13
CA ALA A 8 11.91 -23.04 -11.27
C ALA A 8 12.00 -24.41 -11.97
N SER A 9 13.16 -24.77 -12.54
CA SER A 9 13.38 -26.02 -13.26
C SER A 9 14.01 -27.11 -12.40
N LEU A 10 14.32 -26.83 -11.13
CA LEU A 10 14.92 -27.81 -10.23
C LEU A 10 13.88 -28.85 -9.76
N PRO A 11 14.22 -30.15 -9.75
CA PRO A 11 13.33 -31.21 -9.26
C PRO A 11 13.37 -31.24 -7.73
N LEU A 12 12.83 -30.21 -7.10
CA LEU A 12 12.79 -30.05 -5.66
C LEU A 12 11.35 -30.13 -5.15
N ASP A 13 11.16 -30.75 -3.99
CA ASP A 13 9.88 -30.78 -3.27
C ASP A 13 9.67 -29.50 -2.43
N VAL A 14 10.37 -28.41 -2.77
CA VAL A 14 10.28 -27.11 -2.08
C VAL A 14 9.88 -26.02 -3.06
N THR A 15 8.98 -25.14 -2.62
CA THR A 15 8.53 -23.98 -3.41
C THR A 15 9.30 -22.74 -2.99
N PHE A 16 10.01 -22.11 -3.93
CA PHE A 16 10.69 -20.85 -3.68
C PHE A 16 9.72 -19.68 -3.87
N HIS A 17 9.34 -19.02 -2.77
CA HIS A 17 8.62 -17.76 -2.81
C HIS A 17 9.61 -16.60 -2.83
N TRP A 18 9.60 -15.83 -3.92
CA TRP A 18 10.43 -14.64 -4.03
C TRP A 18 9.65 -13.41 -3.58
N HIS A 19 10.18 -12.71 -2.58
CA HIS A 19 9.67 -11.41 -2.16
C HIS A 19 10.48 -10.31 -2.85
N ASN A 20 9.79 -9.30 -3.37
CA ASN A 20 10.43 -8.19 -4.04
C ASN A 20 11.39 -7.47 -3.09
N SER A 21 12.68 -7.40 -3.48
CA SER A 21 13.71 -6.74 -2.68
C SER A 21 13.59 -5.21 -2.67
N LEU A 22 12.72 -4.64 -3.50
CA LEU A 22 12.41 -3.21 -3.45
C LEU A 22 11.55 -2.95 -2.23
N ARG A 23 12.13 -2.28 -1.23
CA ARG A 23 11.36 -1.78 -0.09
C ARG A 23 10.31 -0.78 -0.58
N LEU A 24 9.11 -0.85 -0.01
CA LEU A 24 8.03 0.09 -0.30
C LEU A 24 8.46 1.56 -0.07
N PHE A 25 9.35 1.78 0.91
CA PHE A 25 9.99 3.05 1.21
C PHE A 25 11.51 2.88 1.11
N PRO A 26 12.15 3.20 -0.03
CA PRO A 26 13.58 3.06 -0.22
C PRO A 26 14.31 4.21 0.47
N GLY A 27 14.89 3.91 1.63
CA GLY A 27 15.62 4.87 2.45
C GLY A 27 14.81 5.26 3.67
N ASP A 28 15.04 4.57 4.78
CA ASP A 28 14.53 4.96 6.11
C ASP A 28 15.11 6.33 6.58
N ALA A 29 15.91 7.01 5.75
CA ALA A 29 16.46 8.35 5.99
C ALA A 29 15.47 9.49 5.62
N ASP A 30 14.60 9.28 4.61
CA ASP A 30 13.59 10.27 4.16
C ASP A 30 12.15 9.86 4.53
N ALA A 31 11.96 8.65 5.07
CA ALA A 31 10.72 8.32 5.76
C ALA A 31 10.60 9.19 7.02
N PRO A 32 9.38 9.63 7.42
CA PRO A 32 9.18 10.28 8.72
C PRO A 32 9.89 9.46 9.81
N PRO A 33 10.52 10.10 10.82
CA PRO A 33 11.31 9.39 11.82
C PRO A 33 10.54 8.19 12.35
N GLU A 34 11.23 7.04 12.40
CA GLU A 34 10.70 5.78 12.93
C GLU A 34 9.80 6.08 14.15
N PRO A 35 8.55 5.59 14.16
CA PRO A 35 7.62 5.92 15.22
C PRO A 35 8.26 5.55 16.56
N SER A 36 8.27 6.51 17.49
CA SER A 36 8.80 6.26 18.83
C SER A 36 8.09 5.05 19.43
N PRO A 37 8.82 4.15 20.13
CA PRO A 37 8.21 2.98 20.74
C PRO A 37 7.06 3.42 21.65
N VAL A 38 5.91 2.77 21.50
CA VAL A 38 4.79 2.95 22.41
C VAL A 38 4.92 1.91 23.50
N MET A 39 4.84 2.33 24.75
CA MET A 39 4.81 1.40 25.88
C MET A 39 3.44 0.72 25.89
N VAL A 40 3.42 -0.58 25.63
CA VAL A 40 2.23 -1.41 25.69
C VAL A 40 2.29 -2.25 26.97
N SER A 41 1.27 -2.12 27.81
CA SER A 41 1.14 -2.93 29.03
C SER A 41 0.14 -4.06 28.82
N ALA A 42 0.59 -5.31 28.93
CA ALA A 42 -0.26 -6.50 28.85
C ALA A 42 0.24 -7.57 29.82
N GLY A 43 -0.67 -8.16 30.61
CA GLY A 43 -0.31 -9.25 31.53
C GLY A 43 0.73 -8.88 32.61
N GLY A 44 0.80 -7.60 33.02
CA GLY A 44 1.79 -7.12 33.99
C GLY A 44 3.17 -6.79 33.40
N LEU A 45 3.39 -7.04 32.11
CA LEU A 45 4.60 -6.62 31.40
C LEU A 45 4.34 -5.30 30.68
N THR A 46 5.32 -4.39 30.71
CA THR A 46 5.30 -3.13 29.93
C THR A 46 6.45 -3.18 28.94
N LEU A 47 6.13 -3.29 27.65
CA LEU A 47 7.11 -3.49 26.58
C LEU A 47 7.12 -2.29 25.63
N PRO A 48 8.30 -1.79 25.22
CA PRO A 48 8.39 -0.81 24.14
C PRO A 48 8.13 -1.52 22.80
N VAL A 49 6.94 -1.29 22.22
CA VAL A 49 6.56 -1.87 20.93
C VAL A 49 6.62 -0.79 19.85
N ARG A 50 7.26 -1.12 18.73
CA ARG A 50 7.20 -0.33 17.50
C ARG A 50 6.21 -0.99 16.56
N TYR A 51 5.31 -0.19 16.00
CA TYR A 51 4.38 -0.62 14.97
C TYR A 51 4.16 0.52 13.98
N SER A 52 3.76 0.18 12.75
CA SER A 52 3.47 1.15 11.71
C SER A 52 2.33 2.08 12.14
N SER A 53 2.50 3.38 11.92
CA SER A 53 1.38 4.33 11.98
C SER A 53 0.27 3.91 11.01
N LYS A 54 -0.99 4.29 11.26
CA LYS A 54 -2.14 3.94 10.39
C LYS A 54 -1.89 4.29 8.93
N GLU A 55 -1.30 5.47 8.69
CA GLU A 55 -0.96 5.97 7.35
C GLU A 55 0.06 5.10 6.61
N ARG A 56 1.02 4.52 7.35
CA ARG A 56 2.03 3.62 6.78
C ARG A 56 1.47 2.21 6.61
N ALA A 57 0.76 1.72 7.63
CA ALA A 57 0.19 0.38 7.66
C ALA A 57 -0.77 0.15 6.48
N VAL A 58 -1.57 1.16 6.12
CA VAL A 58 -2.47 1.04 4.96
C VAL A 58 -1.72 0.98 3.63
N LEU A 59 -0.62 1.72 3.47
CA LEU A 59 0.20 1.64 2.25
C LEU A 59 0.91 0.29 2.15
N GLU A 60 1.36 -0.25 3.28
CA GLU A 60 1.94 -1.60 3.39
C GLU A 60 0.90 -2.67 3.03
N LEU A 61 -0.32 -2.58 3.59
CA LEU A 61 -1.44 -3.46 3.23
C LEU A 61 -1.72 -3.42 1.73
N LEU A 62 -1.78 -2.23 1.12
CA LEU A 62 -2.04 -2.09 -0.31
C LEU A 62 -0.92 -2.65 -1.20
N ASP A 63 0.29 -2.80 -0.68
CA ASP A 63 1.39 -3.43 -1.42
C ASP A 63 1.23 -4.95 -1.51
N GLU A 64 0.49 -5.56 -0.57
CA GLU A 64 0.19 -6.99 -0.55
C GLU A 64 -0.92 -7.40 -1.56
N LEU A 65 -1.64 -6.43 -2.12
CA LEU A 65 -2.67 -6.71 -3.12
C LEU A 65 -2.08 -7.01 -4.50
N PRO A 66 -2.67 -7.96 -5.26
CA PRO A 66 -3.80 -8.83 -4.90
C PRO A 66 -3.38 -10.21 -4.35
N GLU A 67 -2.08 -10.40 -4.06
CA GLU A 67 -1.51 -11.73 -3.84
C GLU A 67 -1.83 -12.29 -2.45
N HIS A 68 -1.71 -11.46 -1.41
CA HIS A 68 -1.92 -11.89 -0.02
C HIS A 68 -3.15 -11.25 0.64
N GLU A 69 -3.66 -10.16 0.06
CA GLU A 69 -4.83 -9.44 0.58
C GLU A 69 -5.86 -9.20 -0.53
N SER A 70 -7.13 -9.13 -0.16
CA SER A 70 -8.23 -8.90 -1.12
C SER A 70 -8.57 -7.41 -1.28
N PHE A 71 -9.04 -7.03 -2.47
CA PHE A 71 -9.54 -5.67 -2.73
C PHE A 71 -10.71 -5.28 -1.82
N HIS A 72 -11.59 -6.21 -1.48
CA HIS A 72 -12.74 -5.94 -0.61
C HIS A 72 -12.31 -5.68 0.84
N GLN A 73 -11.34 -6.43 1.35
CA GLN A 73 -10.78 -6.19 2.69
C GLN A 73 -10.08 -4.83 2.74
N ALA A 74 -9.29 -4.51 1.72
CA ALA A 74 -8.66 -3.19 1.62
C ALA A 74 -9.70 -2.06 1.52
N ASP A 75 -10.77 -2.23 0.74
CA ASP A 75 -11.86 -1.24 0.61
C ASP A 75 -12.56 -0.99 1.95
N ALA A 76 -12.93 -2.06 2.66
CA ALA A 76 -13.58 -1.97 3.97
C ALA A 76 -12.67 -1.33 5.04
N LEU A 77 -11.38 -1.64 5.01
CA LEU A 77 -10.41 -1.00 5.91
C LEU A 77 -10.25 0.49 5.58
N MET A 78 -10.14 0.84 4.29
CA MET A 78 -10.05 2.22 3.82
C MET A 78 -11.27 3.04 4.24
N GLU A 79 -12.49 2.48 4.13
CA GLU A 79 -13.73 3.13 4.55
C GLU A 79 -13.66 3.66 5.99
N GLY A 80 -13.05 2.88 6.91
CA GLY A 80 -12.88 3.25 8.31
C GLY A 80 -11.80 4.31 8.60
N MET A 81 -10.94 4.64 7.63
CA MET A 81 -9.77 5.50 7.84
C MET A 81 -10.08 7.00 7.74
N SER A 82 -11.08 7.47 8.48
CA SER A 82 -11.50 8.88 8.46
C SER A 82 -10.55 9.85 9.19
N ASP A 83 -9.64 9.34 10.03
CA ASP A 83 -8.81 10.12 10.96
C ASP A 83 -7.32 10.19 10.58
N LEU A 84 -6.95 9.85 9.34
CA LEU A 84 -5.56 9.89 8.89
C LEU A 84 -5.00 11.32 8.83
N SER A 85 -3.73 11.48 9.21
CA SER A 85 -3.03 12.75 9.15
C SER A 85 -2.60 13.07 7.71
N PRO A 86 -3.11 14.16 7.10
CA PRO A 86 -2.74 14.53 5.73
C PRO A 86 -1.24 14.81 5.58
N ARG A 87 -0.60 15.40 6.61
CA ARG A 87 0.84 15.70 6.57
C ARG A 87 1.67 14.44 6.51
N ARG A 88 1.35 13.42 7.31
CA ARG A 88 2.05 12.13 7.30
C ARG A 88 1.79 11.38 6.01
N LEU A 89 0.54 11.35 5.55
CA LEU A 89 0.17 10.74 4.27
C LEU A 89 0.94 11.37 3.10
N GLN A 90 1.03 12.70 3.04
CA GLN A 90 1.77 13.39 1.98
C GLN A 90 3.23 12.92 1.94
N THR A 91 3.93 12.96 3.08
CA THR A 91 5.33 12.51 3.15
C THR A 91 5.49 11.05 2.76
N LEU A 92 4.59 10.17 3.22
CA LEU A 92 4.65 8.75 2.88
C LEU A 92 4.36 8.49 1.39
N LEU A 93 3.38 9.18 0.79
CA LEU A 93 3.06 9.04 -0.64
C LEU A 93 4.18 9.56 -1.54
N GLU A 94 4.86 10.63 -1.14
CA GLU A 94 6.05 11.14 -1.84
C GLU A 94 7.21 10.14 -1.74
N ALA A 95 7.49 9.61 -0.55
CA ALA A 95 8.57 8.66 -0.31
C ALA A 95 8.30 7.23 -0.81
N CYS A 96 7.03 6.86 -1.05
CA CYS A 96 6.68 5.52 -1.51
C CYS A 96 7.28 5.26 -2.91
N ALA A 97 7.88 4.09 -3.12
CA ALA A 97 8.41 3.69 -4.42
C ALA A 97 7.36 3.02 -5.33
N SER A 98 6.29 2.48 -4.73
CA SER A 98 5.31 1.67 -5.45
C SER A 98 4.23 2.56 -6.06
N VAL A 99 4.34 2.80 -7.37
CA VAL A 99 3.29 3.48 -8.15
C VAL A 99 1.93 2.76 -8.03
N LYS A 100 1.95 1.43 -7.89
CA LYS A 100 0.74 0.62 -7.64
C LYS A 100 0.04 1.11 -6.38
N VAL A 101 0.76 1.17 -5.27
CA VAL A 101 0.22 1.54 -3.95
C VAL A 101 -0.30 2.98 -3.96
N LYS A 102 0.46 3.93 -4.52
CA LYS A 102 0.03 5.34 -4.60
C LYS A 102 -1.30 5.50 -5.33
N ARG A 103 -1.43 4.89 -6.51
CA ARG A 103 -2.65 4.94 -7.32
C ARG A 103 -3.82 4.25 -6.63
N LEU A 104 -3.58 3.08 -6.06
CA LEU A 104 -4.62 2.31 -5.39
C LEU A 104 -5.11 3.00 -4.11
N PHE A 105 -4.21 3.60 -3.35
CA PHE A 105 -4.55 4.40 -2.17
C PHE A 105 -5.44 5.59 -2.54
N LEU A 106 -5.03 6.38 -3.53
CA LEU A 106 -5.81 7.55 -3.97
C LEU A 106 -7.16 7.14 -4.58
N TYR A 107 -7.22 6.03 -5.30
CA TYR A 107 -8.46 5.43 -5.80
C TYR A 107 -9.46 5.15 -4.67
N PHE A 108 -9.03 4.42 -3.63
CA PHE A 108 -9.89 4.16 -2.48
C PHE A 108 -10.24 5.43 -1.70
N ALA A 109 -9.29 6.36 -1.57
CA ALA A 109 -9.52 7.62 -0.88
C ALA A 109 -10.60 8.48 -1.56
N ASP A 110 -10.62 8.51 -2.89
CA ASP A 110 -11.64 9.22 -3.68
C ASP A 110 -12.98 8.52 -3.64
N ARG A 111 -13.00 7.18 -3.70
CA ARG A 111 -14.21 6.36 -3.58
C ARG A 111 -14.96 6.66 -2.29
N HIS A 112 -14.25 6.73 -1.16
CA HIS A 112 -14.83 7.00 0.16
C HIS A 112 -14.97 8.49 0.50
N ARG A 113 -14.47 9.38 -0.37
CA ARG A 113 -14.57 10.85 -0.23
C ARG A 113 -14.07 11.37 1.13
N HIS A 114 -12.95 10.83 1.62
CA HIS A 114 -12.43 11.22 2.93
C HIS A 114 -12.11 12.72 3.00
N ALA A 115 -12.43 13.36 4.13
CA ALA A 115 -12.20 14.80 4.32
C ALA A 115 -10.71 15.20 4.17
N TRP A 116 -9.79 14.33 4.59
CA TRP A 116 -8.34 14.56 4.49
C TRP A 116 -7.82 14.47 3.05
N ARG A 117 -8.55 13.84 2.12
CA ARG A 117 -8.12 13.66 0.72
C ARG A 117 -7.94 14.99 -0.02
N SER A 118 -8.79 15.97 0.29
CA SER A 118 -8.72 17.34 -0.26
C SER A 118 -7.47 18.11 0.17
N ARG A 119 -6.79 17.66 1.23
CA ARG A 119 -5.61 18.31 1.81
C ARG A 119 -4.30 17.71 1.28
N LEU A 120 -4.38 16.68 0.44
CA LEU A 120 -3.22 16.07 -0.21
C LEU A 120 -2.93 16.79 -1.52
N ASP A 121 -1.66 17.12 -1.73
CA ASP A 121 -1.17 17.65 -3.00
C ASP A 121 -0.70 16.48 -3.88
N VAL A 122 -1.61 16.03 -4.75
CA VAL A 122 -1.37 14.92 -5.67
C VAL A 122 -0.33 15.29 -6.74
N SER A 123 -0.11 16.59 -7.02
CA SER A 123 0.87 17.02 -8.03
C SER A 123 2.31 16.68 -7.65
N ARG A 124 2.58 16.53 -6.35
CA ARG A 124 3.88 16.14 -5.78
C ARG A 124 4.08 14.63 -5.71
N VAL A 125 3.03 13.85 -5.98
CA VAL A 125 3.08 12.39 -5.88
C VAL A 125 3.31 11.81 -7.27
N ASP A 126 4.42 11.12 -7.46
CA ASP A 126 4.69 10.41 -8.72
C ASP A 126 3.75 9.22 -8.89
N LEU A 127 2.72 9.39 -9.72
CA LEU A 127 1.80 8.33 -10.13
C LEU A 127 2.31 7.54 -11.32
N GLY A 128 3.49 7.84 -11.87
CA GLY A 128 4.03 7.18 -13.05
C GLY A 128 3.11 7.24 -14.27
N SER A 129 3.45 6.48 -15.31
CA SER A 129 2.73 6.46 -16.59
C SER A 129 2.17 5.07 -16.93
N GLY A 130 1.24 5.04 -17.88
CA GLY A 130 0.67 3.79 -18.41
C GLY A 130 -0.40 3.13 -17.54
N LYS A 131 -1.05 2.12 -18.12
CA LYS A 131 -2.11 1.32 -17.48
C LYS A 131 -1.51 0.17 -16.67
N ARG A 132 -2.09 -0.13 -15.50
CA ARG A 132 -1.68 -1.24 -14.64
C ARG A 132 -2.86 -2.15 -14.35
N VAL A 133 -2.75 -3.42 -14.72
CA VAL A 133 -3.79 -4.41 -14.46
C VAL A 133 -3.59 -5.00 -13.07
N LEU A 134 -4.41 -4.60 -12.10
CA LEU A 134 -4.33 -5.12 -10.72
C LEU A 134 -5.31 -6.28 -10.48
N ALA A 135 -6.47 -6.25 -11.12
CA ALA A 135 -7.43 -7.35 -11.14
C ALA A 135 -7.65 -7.86 -12.58
N LYS A 136 -7.42 -9.17 -12.80
CA LYS A 136 -7.71 -9.82 -14.09
C LYS A 136 -9.22 -9.85 -14.32
N GLY A 137 -9.67 -9.41 -15.50
CA GLY A 137 -11.10 -9.32 -15.82
C GLY A 137 -11.85 -8.18 -15.13
N GLY A 138 -11.11 -7.28 -14.46
CA GLY A 138 -11.68 -6.10 -13.81
C GLY A 138 -11.99 -4.94 -14.78
N LYS A 139 -12.48 -3.83 -14.22
CA LYS A 139 -12.76 -2.59 -14.95
C LYS A 139 -11.59 -1.61 -14.82
N LEU A 140 -11.27 -0.92 -15.91
CA LEU A 140 -10.25 0.14 -15.90
C LEU A 140 -10.82 1.42 -15.29
N ASP A 141 -10.17 1.91 -14.24
CA ASP A 141 -10.32 3.29 -13.78
C ASP A 141 -9.45 4.22 -14.66
N PRO A 142 -10.06 5.16 -15.41
CA PRO A 142 -9.32 6.04 -16.32
C PRO A 142 -8.56 7.15 -15.59
N HIS A 143 -8.93 7.48 -14.35
CA HIS A 143 -8.32 8.57 -13.60
C HIS A 143 -6.93 8.15 -13.07
N TYR A 144 -6.85 6.97 -12.46
CA TYR A 144 -5.63 6.39 -11.91
C TYR A 144 -4.95 5.38 -12.84
N ASN A 145 -5.55 5.07 -14.00
CA ASN A 145 -5.04 4.10 -14.97
C ASN A 145 -4.73 2.73 -14.33
N ILE A 146 -5.63 2.25 -13.47
CA ILE A 146 -5.55 0.94 -12.80
C ILE A 146 -6.77 0.09 -13.12
N THR A 147 -6.59 -1.21 -13.30
CA THR A 147 -7.71 -2.16 -13.43
C THR A 147 -8.03 -2.73 -12.06
N VAL A 148 -9.24 -2.47 -11.58
CA VAL A 148 -9.78 -2.93 -10.28
C VAL A 148 -10.93 -3.92 -10.52
N PRO A 149 -11.31 -4.75 -9.53
CA PRO A 149 -12.47 -5.63 -9.67
C PRO A 149 -13.72 -4.88 -10.16
N SER A 150 -14.50 -5.54 -11.02
CA SER A 150 -15.59 -4.91 -11.80
C SER A 150 -16.69 -4.32 -10.93
N ASP A 151 -16.92 -4.95 -9.77
CA ASP A 151 -17.87 -4.58 -8.74
C ASP A 151 -17.40 -3.37 -7.90
N LEU A 152 -16.09 -3.14 -7.82
CA LEU A 152 -15.51 -1.96 -7.18
C LEU A 152 -15.37 -0.79 -8.15
N GLY A 153 -15.24 -1.06 -9.45
CA GLY A 153 -15.16 -0.03 -10.48
C GLY A 153 -16.38 0.90 -10.43
N GLY A 154 -16.15 2.21 -10.35
CA GLY A 154 -17.20 3.21 -10.52
C GLY A 154 -17.93 3.03 -11.87
N PRO A 155 -19.12 3.64 -12.05
CA PRO A 155 -19.97 3.47 -13.23
C PRO A 155 -19.26 3.74 -14.57
#